data_AF-A0A516R7S0-F1
#
_entry.id   AF-A0A516R7S0-F1
#
_cell.length_a   1.000
_cell.length_b   1.000
_cell.length_c   1.000
_cell.angle_alpha   90.00
_cell.angle_beta   90.00
_cell.angle_gamma   90.00
#
_symmetry.space_group_name_H-M   'P 1'
#
loop_
_entity.id
_entity.type
_entity.pdbx_description
1 polymer ?
#
loop_
_entity_poly.entity_id
_entity_poly.type
_entity_poly.pdbx_seq_one_letter_code
_entity_poly.pdbx_strand_id
1 'polypeptide(L)'
;MNNHSGHDHASHANHGGHGGHAGHAGHGGGRPGGLAVSENGYTLELDATILTAGVQPVSFRVMGPDGRPVTEFTPEHEKELHFIAVRRDTAGFQHVHPVRDEKGTWSVELALEPGDWRFFTDVHPAGHDGTMTLGVDAAVAGPYDPRPLPEATGTARIGAYTVALDGALVPGEASELTLTVSRDGRPVTDLQPYLAAYGHLVALRVGDLGYLHVHPEGEPGDGVTAPGPEIAFMATAPTAGTYRLYLDFQHDGVVRTAEFTVRTTAAAAHPDAAPEHEGHEGHEGHHGHHHGSHAHH
;
A
#
# COMPACT_ATOMS: atom_id res chain seq x y z
N MET A 1 -72.65 -17.10 -11.70
CA MET A 1 -71.25 -17.46 -11.42
C MET A 1 -70.71 -18.19 -12.63
N ASN A 2 -70.09 -17.45 -13.57
CA ASN A 2 -69.53 -18.01 -14.80
C ASN A 2 -68.01 -17.99 -14.69
N ASN A 3 -67.41 -19.16 -14.87
CA ASN A 3 -65.98 -19.38 -14.89
C ASN A 3 -65.62 -19.90 -16.28
N HIS A 4 -64.76 -19.20 -17.01
CA HIS A 4 -63.67 -19.73 -17.85
C HIS A 4 -63.15 -18.69 -18.86
N SER A 5 -61.82 -18.51 -18.82
CA SER A 5 -60.89 -18.22 -19.93
C SER A 5 -60.14 -16.87 -19.85
N GLY A 6 -58.82 -17.00 -19.72
CA GLY A 6 -57.78 -16.01 -20.03
C GLY A 6 -56.46 -16.69 -19.64
N HIS A 7 -55.81 -17.47 -20.52
CA HIS A 7 -54.86 -17.03 -21.55
C HIS A 7 -53.82 -16.06 -20.97
N ASP A 8 -52.77 -16.66 -20.43
CA ASP A 8 -51.59 -15.99 -19.90
C ASP A 8 -50.81 -15.32 -21.03
N HIS A 9 -50.59 -14.02 -20.84
CA HIS A 9 -49.73 -13.21 -21.67
C HIS A 9 -48.26 -13.54 -21.39
N ALA A 10 -47.53 -13.89 -22.44
CA ALA A 10 -46.08 -13.79 -22.47
C ALA A 10 -45.66 -12.31 -22.39
N SER A 11 -44.91 -11.95 -21.34
CA SER A 11 -44.09 -10.76 -21.31
C SER A 11 -42.66 -11.14 -20.96
N HIS A 12 -41.79 -11.10 -21.97
CA HIS A 12 -40.35 -10.99 -21.78
C HIS A 12 -40.05 -9.60 -21.22
N ALA A 13 -39.41 -9.52 -20.05
CA ALA A 13 -38.60 -8.37 -19.66
C ALA A 13 -37.62 -8.72 -18.52
N ASN A 14 -36.39 -9.02 -18.94
CA ASN A 14 -35.11 -8.67 -18.34
C ASN A 14 -34.78 -9.14 -16.90
N HIS A 15 -33.99 -10.22 -16.83
CA HIS A 15 -33.03 -10.47 -15.77
C HIS A 15 -31.86 -9.48 -15.86
N GLY A 16 -31.31 -9.07 -14.72
CA GLY A 16 -29.99 -8.44 -14.66
C GLY A 16 -29.84 -7.49 -13.50
N GLY A 17 -29.65 -8.04 -12.30
CA GLY A 17 -29.15 -7.27 -11.17
C GLY A 17 -27.75 -6.76 -11.48
N HIS A 18 -27.62 -5.44 -11.63
CA HIS A 18 -26.30 -4.81 -11.64
C HIS A 18 -25.88 -4.62 -10.19
N GLY A 19 -24.92 -5.44 -9.78
CA GLY A 19 -24.16 -5.27 -8.54
C GLY A 19 -23.64 -3.85 -8.48
N GLY A 20 -23.92 -3.20 -7.35
CA GLY A 20 -23.31 -1.93 -7.02
C GLY A 20 -21.81 -2.14 -6.95
N HIS A 21 -21.09 -1.59 -7.93
CA HIS A 21 -19.67 -1.33 -7.81
C HIS A 21 -19.51 -0.43 -6.58
N ALA A 22 -19.07 -1.03 -5.47
CA ALA A 22 -18.60 -0.29 -4.32
C ALA A 22 -17.50 0.64 -4.82
N GLY A 23 -17.75 1.94 -4.68
CA GLY A 23 -17.00 2.98 -5.35
C GLY A 23 -15.52 2.91 -5.00
N HIS A 24 -14.70 2.95 -6.05
CA HIS A 24 -13.31 3.36 -5.97
C HIS A 24 -13.25 4.75 -5.30
N ALA A 25 -12.93 4.75 -4.00
CA ALA A 25 -12.67 5.98 -3.26
C ALA A 25 -11.32 6.55 -3.71
N GLY A 26 -11.38 7.53 -4.61
CA GLY A 26 -10.42 8.62 -4.78
C GLY A 26 -8.94 8.25 -4.91
N HIS A 27 -8.47 8.05 -6.15
CA HIS A 27 -7.07 8.27 -6.52
C HIS A 27 -6.75 9.78 -6.44
N GLY A 28 -6.42 10.26 -5.24
CA GLY A 28 -6.07 11.66 -5.01
C GLY A 28 -5.01 11.76 -3.92
N GLY A 29 -3.73 11.74 -4.31
CA GLY A 29 -2.60 12.26 -3.54
C GLY A 29 -2.65 12.11 -2.01
N GLY A 30 -3.01 10.92 -1.52
CA GLY A 30 -3.10 10.65 -0.09
C GLY A 30 -1.74 10.89 0.59
N ARG A 31 -1.75 11.52 1.76
CA ARG A 31 -0.54 11.58 2.59
C ARG A 31 -0.11 10.15 2.93
N PRO A 32 1.20 9.83 2.94
CA PRO A 32 1.65 8.52 3.38
C PRO A 32 1.12 8.20 4.79
N GLY A 33 0.69 6.97 4.99
CA GLY A 33 0.18 6.49 6.27
C GLY A 33 1.27 6.43 7.34
N GLY A 34 0.86 6.32 8.60
CA GLY A 34 1.79 5.97 9.69
C GLY A 34 2.76 7.08 10.07
N LEU A 35 2.61 8.31 9.57
CA LEU A 35 3.42 9.47 10.00
C LEU A 35 2.90 10.13 11.29
N ALA A 36 1.62 9.95 11.59
CA ALA A 36 0.98 10.50 12.78
C ALA A 36 0.81 9.43 13.87
N VAL A 37 0.96 9.83 15.13
CA VAL A 37 0.64 8.98 16.29
C VAL A 37 -0.87 8.87 16.49
N SER A 38 -1.61 9.88 16.03
CA SER A 38 -3.05 9.97 16.12
C SER A 38 -3.66 10.35 14.78
N GLU A 39 -4.75 9.69 14.42
CA GLU A 39 -5.53 9.94 13.21
C GLU A 39 -7.01 9.62 13.48
N ASN A 40 -7.93 10.44 12.98
CA ASN A 40 -9.38 10.25 13.13
C ASN A 40 -9.87 10.05 14.59
N GLY A 41 -9.15 10.61 15.56
CA GLY A 41 -9.42 10.47 17.00
C GLY A 41 -8.85 9.20 17.63
N TYR A 42 -8.27 8.30 16.84
CA TYR A 42 -7.54 7.14 17.33
C TYR A 42 -6.08 7.49 17.61
N THR A 43 -5.44 6.83 18.57
CA THR A 43 -4.04 7.08 18.95
C THR A 43 -3.32 5.77 19.27
N LEU A 44 -2.09 5.62 18.76
CA LEU A 44 -1.20 4.52 19.15
C LEU A 44 -0.43 4.91 20.42
N GLU A 45 -0.65 4.18 21.50
CA GLU A 45 -0.03 4.44 22.81
C GLU A 45 0.86 3.26 23.22
N LEU A 46 2.17 3.49 23.32
CA LEU A 46 3.12 2.51 23.88
C LEU A 46 3.14 2.60 25.40
N ASP A 47 3.27 1.46 26.09
CA ASP A 47 3.49 1.44 27.53
C ASP A 47 4.86 2.06 27.92
N ALA A 48 5.84 1.98 27.01
CA ALA A 48 7.15 2.64 27.15
C ALA A 48 7.70 3.08 25.78
N THR A 49 8.24 4.29 25.71
CA THR A 49 8.90 4.84 24.51
C THR A 49 10.42 4.76 24.57
N ILE A 50 10.98 4.31 25.70
CA ILE A 50 12.40 4.02 25.88
C ILE A 50 12.53 2.53 26.23
N LEU A 51 13.19 1.79 25.36
CA LEU A 51 13.32 0.34 25.40
C LEU A 51 14.79 -0.07 25.55
N THR A 52 15.03 -1.35 25.84
CA THR A 52 16.39 -1.92 25.92
C THR A 52 16.73 -2.68 24.65
N ALA A 53 18.01 -2.96 24.39
CA ALA A 53 18.37 -3.84 23.28
C ALA A 53 18.18 -5.32 23.67
N GLY A 54 17.92 -6.16 22.67
CA GLY A 54 17.67 -7.59 22.82
C GLY A 54 16.21 -7.96 22.55
N VAL A 55 15.91 -9.23 22.76
CA VAL A 55 14.55 -9.76 22.63
C VAL A 55 13.75 -9.41 23.89
N GLN A 56 12.65 -8.69 23.73
CA GLN A 56 11.79 -8.30 24.87
C GLN A 56 10.32 -8.15 24.44
N PRO A 57 9.38 -8.24 25.39
CA PRO A 57 7.99 -7.91 25.12
C PRO A 57 7.82 -6.40 24.95
N VAL A 58 7.02 -6.01 23.95
CA VAL A 58 6.51 -4.65 23.76
C VAL A 58 5.00 -4.69 23.85
N SER A 59 4.44 -3.80 24.67
CA SER A 59 3.01 -3.68 24.92
C SER A 59 2.51 -2.29 24.58
N PHE A 60 1.31 -2.24 23.99
CA PHE A 60 0.71 -0.99 23.50
C PHE A 60 -0.81 -1.10 23.41
N ARG A 61 -1.47 0.03 23.15
CA ARG A 61 -2.92 0.14 22.93
C ARG A 61 -3.20 1.02 21.72
N VAL A 62 -4.29 0.72 21.01
CA VAL A 62 -4.93 1.69 20.12
C VAL A 62 -6.06 2.31 20.92
N MET A 63 -5.93 3.59 21.25
CA MET A 63 -6.94 4.36 21.97
C MET A 63 -7.96 4.91 20.97
N GLY A 64 -9.25 4.80 21.27
CA GLY A 64 -10.32 5.32 20.45
C GLY A 64 -10.61 6.81 20.69
N PRO A 65 -11.49 7.42 19.87
CA PRO A 65 -11.90 8.83 20.03
C PRO A 65 -12.56 9.16 21.38
N ASP A 66 -13.04 8.15 22.09
CA ASP A 66 -13.61 8.26 23.43
C ASP A 66 -12.57 8.17 24.56
N GLY A 67 -11.28 8.06 24.21
CA GLY A 67 -10.16 7.93 25.15
C GLY A 67 -10.03 6.57 25.81
N ARG A 68 -10.75 5.53 25.34
CA ARG A 68 -10.66 4.15 25.86
C ARG A 68 -9.91 3.25 24.88
N PRO A 69 -9.27 2.16 25.35
CA PRO A 69 -8.67 1.17 24.45
C PRO A 69 -9.72 0.55 23.54
N VAL A 70 -9.43 0.49 22.24
CA VAL A 70 -10.26 -0.21 21.26
C VAL A 70 -10.15 -1.72 21.52
N THR A 71 -11.30 -2.40 21.52
CA THR A 71 -11.40 -3.85 21.79
C THR A 71 -12.11 -4.63 20.68
N GLU A 72 -12.55 -3.95 19.63
CA GLU A 72 -13.24 -4.54 18.48
C GLU A 72 -12.55 -4.09 17.19
N PHE A 73 -12.05 -5.05 16.42
CA PHE A 73 -11.35 -4.83 15.16
C PHE A 73 -11.91 -5.78 14.11
N THR A 74 -11.99 -5.30 12.88
CA THR A 74 -12.26 -6.14 11.70
C THR A 74 -10.94 -6.79 11.26
N PRO A 75 -10.87 -8.12 11.13
CA PRO A 75 -9.66 -8.76 10.62
C PRO A 75 -9.41 -8.44 9.15
N GLU A 76 -8.17 -8.06 8.83
CA GLU A 76 -7.64 -7.92 7.48
C GLU A 76 -6.50 -8.93 7.32
N HIS A 77 -6.43 -9.63 6.17
CA HIS A 77 -5.41 -10.66 5.93
C HIS A 77 -5.27 -11.67 7.09
N GLU A 78 -6.40 -12.16 7.62
CA GLU A 78 -6.52 -13.11 8.74
C GLU A 78 -6.07 -12.57 10.11
N LYS A 79 -5.76 -11.27 10.23
CA LYS A 79 -5.28 -10.64 11.47
C LYS A 79 -6.06 -9.39 11.80
N GLU A 80 -6.31 -9.19 13.09
CA GLU A 80 -6.90 -7.92 13.59
C GLU A 80 -5.91 -6.74 13.51
N LEU A 81 -4.60 -7.03 13.50
CA LEU A 81 -3.55 -6.02 13.54
C LEU A 81 -2.25 -6.54 12.92
N HIS A 82 -1.65 -5.75 12.03
CA HIS A 82 -0.26 -5.90 11.62
C HIS A 82 0.61 -4.89 12.37
N PHE A 83 1.69 -5.37 12.97
CA PHE A 83 2.65 -4.52 13.66
C PHE A 83 3.98 -4.55 12.94
N ILE A 84 4.44 -3.37 12.51
CA ILE A 84 5.71 -3.21 11.82
C ILE A 84 6.65 -2.43 12.74
N ALA A 85 7.80 -3.00 13.04
CA ALA A 85 8.88 -2.31 13.72
C ALA A 85 10.04 -2.11 12.76
N VAL A 86 10.44 -0.86 12.54
CA VAL A 86 11.56 -0.54 11.66
C VAL A 86 12.50 0.49 12.29
N ARG A 87 13.80 0.31 12.13
CA ARG A 87 14.79 1.33 12.51
C ARG A 87 14.67 2.54 11.58
N ARG A 88 14.93 3.74 12.10
CA ARG A 88 14.94 4.99 11.33
C ARG A 88 16.00 5.01 10.21
N ASP A 89 17.07 4.22 10.34
CA ASP A 89 18.06 4.00 9.30
C ASP A 89 17.71 2.87 8.31
N THR A 90 16.51 2.29 8.43
CA THR A 90 15.95 1.22 7.58
C THR A 90 16.64 -0.15 7.69
N ALA A 91 17.57 -0.32 8.63
CA ALA A 91 18.44 -1.49 8.63
C ALA A 91 17.94 -2.65 9.53
N GLY A 92 16.91 -2.41 10.34
CA GLY A 92 16.21 -3.43 11.11
C GLY A 92 14.72 -3.33 10.83
N PHE A 93 14.09 -4.47 10.51
CA PHE A 93 12.68 -4.59 10.17
C PHE A 93 12.10 -5.86 10.78
N GLN A 94 10.90 -5.76 11.34
CA GLN A 94 10.11 -6.89 11.82
C GLN A 94 8.64 -6.63 11.49
N HIS A 95 7.99 -7.61 10.85
CA HIS A 95 6.54 -7.64 10.64
C HIS A 95 5.97 -8.77 11.47
N VAL A 96 5.25 -8.40 12.52
CA VAL A 96 4.75 -9.34 13.54
C VAL A 96 3.27 -9.13 13.80
N HIS A 97 2.65 -10.11 14.44
CA HIS A 97 1.22 -10.12 14.75
C HIS A 97 1.04 -10.23 16.26
N PRO A 98 0.86 -9.09 16.96
CA PRO A 98 0.64 -9.07 18.39
C PRO A 98 -0.65 -9.80 18.79
N VAL A 99 -0.71 -10.21 20.04
CA VAL A 99 -1.93 -10.78 20.64
C VAL A 99 -2.57 -9.73 21.54
N ARG A 100 -3.89 -9.58 21.45
CA ARG A 100 -4.68 -8.65 22.27
C ARG A 100 -5.31 -9.37 23.46
N ASP A 101 -5.28 -8.74 24.63
CA ASP A 101 -6.06 -9.17 25.78
C ASP A 101 -7.50 -8.59 25.75
N GLU A 102 -8.35 -9.05 26.68
CA GLU A 102 -9.73 -8.57 26.81
C GLU A 102 -9.85 -7.07 27.14
N LYS A 103 -8.76 -6.44 27.61
CA LYS A 103 -8.70 -5.01 27.96
C LYS A 103 -8.24 -4.14 26.79
N GLY A 104 -7.90 -4.73 25.65
CA GLY A 104 -7.41 -4.01 24.47
C GLY A 104 -5.90 -3.75 24.47
N THR A 105 -5.14 -4.38 25.37
CA THR A 105 -3.68 -4.30 25.37
C THR A 105 -3.11 -5.35 24.42
N TRP A 106 -2.31 -4.88 23.47
CA TRP A 106 -1.56 -5.73 22.55
C TRP A 106 -0.20 -6.04 23.14
N SER A 107 0.33 -7.24 22.88
CA SER A 107 1.70 -7.62 23.27
C SER A 107 2.36 -8.48 22.20
N VAL A 108 3.65 -8.23 21.98
CA VAL A 108 4.48 -8.96 21.02
C VAL A 108 5.93 -8.98 21.47
N GLU A 109 6.66 -10.05 21.15
CA GLU A 109 8.12 -10.11 21.35
C GLU A 109 8.83 -9.47 20.15
N LEU A 110 9.71 -8.51 20.42
CA LEU A 110 10.55 -7.87 19.39
C LEU A 110 12.02 -8.10 19.70
N ALA A 111 12.81 -8.39 18.67
CA ALA A 111 14.26 -8.38 18.73
C ALA A 111 14.78 -6.97 18.37
N LEU A 112 15.14 -6.17 19.37
CA LEU A 112 15.51 -4.76 19.15
C LEU A 112 17.03 -4.54 19.25
N GLU A 113 17.58 -3.86 18.25
CA GLU A 113 18.95 -3.32 18.28
C GLU A 113 18.93 -1.87 18.78
N PRO A 114 20.02 -1.35 19.38
CA PRO A 114 20.11 0.06 19.73
C PRO A 114 19.86 0.99 18.54
N GLY A 115 19.17 2.09 18.78
CA GLY A 115 18.83 3.09 17.77
C GLY A 115 17.40 3.61 17.89
N ASP A 116 17.03 4.51 16.98
CA ASP A 116 15.66 5.03 16.89
C ASP A 116 14.80 4.10 16.03
N TRP A 117 13.67 3.70 16.58
CA TRP A 117 12.69 2.85 15.92
C TRP A 117 11.39 3.60 15.69
N ARG A 118 10.73 3.28 14.58
CA ARG A 118 9.34 3.62 14.34
C ARG A 118 8.52 2.34 14.34
N PHE A 119 7.45 2.34 15.12
CA PHE A 119 6.47 1.27 15.17
C PHE A 119 5.20 1.73 14.47
N PHE A 120 4.62 0.84 13.66
CA PHE A 120 3.38 1.05 12.97
C PHE A 120 2.35 0.02 13.39
N THR A 121 1.10 0.46 13.45
CA THR A 121 -0.06 -0.43 13.47
C THR A 121 -0.87 -0.19 12.22
N ASP A 122 -1.13 -1.24 11.45
CA ASP A 122 -2.16 -1.25 10.42
C ASP A 122 -3.37 -2.02 10.97
N VAL A 123 -4.49 -1.31 11.10
CA VAL A 123 -5.68 -1.76 11.84
C VAL A 123 -6.98 -1.29 11.20
N HIS A 124 -8.05 -2.02 11.43
CA HIS A 124 -9.41 -1.64 11.05
C HIS A 124 -10.32 -1.69 12.29
N PRO A 125 -10.37 -0.61 13.11
CA PRO A 125 -11.29 -0.53 14.24
C PRO A 125 -12.74 -0.66 13.76
N ALA A 126 -13.58 -1.46 14.44
CA ALA A 126 -14.96 -1.69 14.00
C ALA A 126 -15.84 -0.42 13.93
N GLY A 127 -15.45 0.63 14.65
CA GLY A 127 -16.08 1.96 14.64
C GLY A 127 -15.47 2.96 13.66
N HIS A 128 -14.62 2.52 12.73
CA HIS A 128 -13.99 3.34 11.70
C HIS A 128 -14.27 2.75 10.32
N ASP A 129 -14.57 3.61 9.35
CA ASP A 129 -14.75 3.19 7.96
C ASP A 129 -13.38 2.99 7.29
N GLY A 130 -12.89 1.75 7.31
CA GLY A 130 -11.68 1.33 6.60
C GLY A 130 -10.45 1.13 7.49
N THR A 131 -9.35 0.79 6.84
CA THR A 131 -8.05 0.60 7.49
C THR A 131 -7.35 1.92 7.76
N MET A 132 -6.48 1.91 8.76
CA MET A 132 -5.71 3.09 9.16
C MET A 132 -4.34 2.64 9.66
N THR A 133 -3.31 3.40 9.26
CA THR A 133 -1.94 3.19 9.71
C THR A 133 -1.53 4.30 10.68
N LEU A 134 -1.36 3.95 11.95
CA LEU A 134 -0.80 4.84 12.98
C LEU A 134 0.70 4.54 13.15
N GLY A 135 1.48 5.54 13.57
CA GLY A 135 2.90 5.34 13.85
C GLY A 135 3.46 6.15 15.01
N VAL A 136 4.31 5.52 15.80
CA VAL A 136 4.94 6.06 17.00
C VAL A 136 6.44 5.77 16.99
N ASP A 137 7.25 6.69 17.52
CA ASP A 137 8.68 6.46 17.67
C ASP A 137 9.00 5.90 19.06
N ALA A 138 10.01 5.03 19.12
CA ALA A 138 10.59 4.51 20.34
C ALA A 138 12.13 4.54 20.24
N ALA A 139 12.80 4.87 21.34
CA ALA A 139 14.26 4.85 21.42
C ALA A 139 14.73 3.55 22.08
N VAL A 140 15.64 2.83 21.45
CA VAL A 140 16.28 1.65 22.03
C VAL A 140 17.66 2.03 22.54
N ALA A 141 17.83 1.97 23.86
CA ALA A 141 19.06 2.40 24.52
C ALA A 141 20.24 1.48 24.19
N GLY A 142 21.40 2.09 23.93
CA GLY A 142 22.66 1.39 23.69
C GLY A 142 23.55 2.11 22.67
N PRO A 143 24.73 1.54 22.35
CA PRO A 143 25.58 2.07 21.30
C PRO A 143 24.91 1.90 19.94
N TYR A 144 24.67 3.02 19.24
CA TYR A 144 24.02 3.07 17.95
C TYR A 144 25.03 3.39 16.84
N ASP A 145 25.22 2.46 15.91
CA ASP A 145 25.99 2.62 14.68
C ASP A 145 25.02 2.56 13.48
N PRO A 146 24.59 3.70 12.92
CA PRO A 146 23.62 3.74 11.83
C PRO A 146 24.20 3.14 10.54
N ARG A 147 23.42 2.34 9.83
CA ARG A 147 23.83 1.73 8.56
C ARG A 147 23.41 2.60 7.36
N PRO A 148 24.25 2.71 6.31
CA PRO A 148 23.87 3.42 5.10
C PRO A 148 22.74 2.68 4.37
N LEU A 149 21.91 3.43 3.64
CA LEU A 149 20.88 2.87 2.77
C LEU A 149 21.51 1.93 1.72
N PRO A 150 21.02 0.69 1.57
CA PRO A 150 21.51 -0.22 0.53
C PRO A 150 21.27 0.32 -0.89
N GLU A 151 22.12 -0.07 -1.84
CA GLU A 151 21.96 0.32 -3.24
C GLU A 151 20.69 -0.26 -3.88
N ALA A 152 20.14 0.46 -4.86
CA ALA A 152 18.97 0.04 -5.62
C ALA A 152 19.37 -0.92 -6.75
N THR A 153 19.53 -2.20 -6.42
CA THR A 153 19.99 -3.24 -7.36
C THR A 153 18.86 -4.00 -8.05
N GLY A 154 17.62 -3.92 -7.53
CA GLY A 154 16.50 -4.75 -7.97
C GLY A 154 16.65 -6.23 -7.58
N THR A 155 17.60 -6.59 -6.71
CA THR A 155 17.81 -7.98 -6.29
C THR A 155 18.15 -8.06 -4.81
N ALA A 156 17.42 -8.90 -4.08
CA ALA A 156 17.68 -9.23 -2.68
C ALA A 156 18.18 -10.68 -2.57
N ARG A 157 19.10 -10.94 -1.65
CA ARG A 157 19.65 -12.28 -1.37
C ARG A 157 19.48 -12.63 0.10
N ILE A 158 18.89 -13.80 0.36
CA ILE A 158 18.63 -14.32 1.72
C ILE A 158 19.11 -15.76 1.78
N GLY A 159 20.36 -15.97 2.20
CA GLY A 159 20.99 -17.29 2.11
C GLY A 159 20.99 -17.81 0.67
N ALA A 160 20.33 -18.96 0.45
CA ALA A 160 20.19 -19.59 -0.87
C ALA A 160 19.11 -18.95 -1.78
N TYR A 161 18.29 -18.06 -1.23
CA TYR A 161 17.22 -17.40 -1.98
C TYR A 161 17.73 -16.14 -2.68
N THR A 162 17.26 -15.94 -3.91
CA THR A 162 17.38 -14.69 -4.64
C THR A 162 15.99 -14.25 -5.04
N VAL A 163 15.62 -13.01 -4.70
CA VAL A 163 14.37 -12.38 -5.10
C VAL A 163 14.70 -11.24 -6.05
N ALA A 164 14.19 -11.29 -7.27
CA ALA A 164 14.31 -10.21 -8.25
C ALA A 164 13.04 -9.35 -8.22
N LEU A 165 13.21 -8.03 -8.29
CA LEU A 165 12.12 -7.07 -8.38
C LEU A 165 12.07 -6.52 -9.80
N ASP A 166 10.92 -6.68 -10.46
CA ASP A 166 10.57 -6.03 -11.72
C ASP A 166 9.46 -4.99 -11.49
N GLY A 167 9.34 -4.02 -12.40
CA GLY A 167 8.47 -2.85 -12.25
C GLY A 167 9.18 -1.60 -11.72
N ALA A 168 8.47 -0.48 -11.76
CA ALA A 168 8.97 0.82 -11.31
C ALA A 168 7.87 1.59 -10.59
N LEU A 169 8.21 2.27 -9.50
CA LEU A 169 7.29 3.17 -8.82
C LEU A 169 7.23 4.51 -9.56
N VAL A 170 6.04 4.84 -10.09
CA VAL A 170 5.77 6.16 -10.68
C VAL A 170 5.00 7.02 -9.65
N PRO A 171 5.48 8.23 -9.30
CA PRO A 171 4.82 9.07 -8.32
C PRO A 171 3.38 9.44 -8.70
N GLY A 172 2.44 9.22 -7.79
CA GLY A 172 1.03 9.53 -7.98
C GLY A 172 0.25 8.50 -8.81
N GLU A 173 0.91 7.47 -9.33
CA GLU A 173 0.31 6.45 -10.18
C GLU A 173 0.38 5.07 -9.52
N ALA A 174 -0.67 4.27 -9.71
CA ALA A 174 -0.66 2.87 -9.34
C ALA A 174 0.29 2.12 -10.28
N SER A 175 1.30 1.47 -9.71
CA SER A 175 2.34 0.74 -10.44
C SER A 175 2.35 -0.72 -9.99
N GLU A 176 2.45 -1.64 -10.96
CA GLU A 176 2.66 -3.06 -10.68
C GLU A 176 4.14 -3.30 -10.33
N LEU A 177 4.37 -4.08 -9.27
CA LEU A 177 5.67 -4.57 -8.85
C LEU A 177 5.61 -6.09 -8.78
N THR A 178 6.51 -6.76 -9.50
CA THR A 178 6.57 -8.22 -9.54
C THR A 178 7.84 -8.72 -8.88
N LEU A 179 7.69 -9.55 -7.86
CA LEU A 179 8.80 -10.16 -7.13
C LEU A 179 8.91 -11.63 -7.48
N THR A 180 10.03 -12.03 -8.11
CA THR A 180 10.28 -13.41 -8.53
C THR A 180 11.22 -14.10 -7.55
N VAL A 181 10.74 -15.15 -6.88
CA VAL A 181 11.49 -15.92 -5.89
C VAL A 181 12.19 -17.12 -6.55
N SER A 182 13.49 -17.23 -6.32
CA SER A 182 14.30 -18.38 -6.72
C SER A 182 15.18 -18.87 -5.58
N ARG A 183 15.54 -20.16 -5.61
CA ARG A 183 16.46 -20.80 -4.67
C ARG A 183 17.52 -21.57 -5.46
N ASP A 184 18.79 -21.28 -5.20
CA ASP A 184 19.92 -21.89 -5.92
C ASP A 184 19.77 -21.81 -7.46
N GLY A 185 19.22 -20.69 -7.95
CA GLY A 185 18.97 -20.42 -9.36
C GLY A 185 17.75 -21.12 -9.97
N ARG A 186 16.95 -21.86 -9.18
CA ARG A 186 15.71 -22.48 -9.63
C ARG A 186 14.49 -21.69 -9.15
N PRO A 187 13.46 -21.47 -9.99
CA PRO A 187 12.22 -20.84 -9.54
C PRO A 187 11.57 -21.63 -8.38
N VAL A 188 11.07 -20.91 -7.38
CA VAL A 188 10.27 -21.50 -6.28
C VAL A 188 8.82 -21.48 -6.71
N THR A 189 8.16 -22.63 -6.85
CA THR A 189 6.80 -22.74 -7.41
C THR A 189 5.82 -23.40 -6.43
N ASP A 190 6.17 -23.38 -5.15
CA ASP A 190 5.46 -24.00 -4.04
C ASP A 190 5.52 -23.10 -2.79
N LEU A 191 5.42 -21.78 -3.01
CA LEU A 191 5.24 -20.83 -1.92
C LEU A 191 4.02 -21.20 -1.07
N GLN A 192 4.17 -21.05 0.23
CA GLN A 192 3.11 -21.35 1.18
C GLN A 192 2.30 -20.09 1.47
N PRO A 193 0.97 -20.19 1.59
CA PRO A 193 0.15 -19.09 2.08
C PRO A 193 0.61 -18.66 3.48
N TYR A 194 0.78 -17.36 3.65
CA TYR A 194 1.03 -16.71 4.93
C TYR A 194 0.09 -15.52 5.00
N LEU A 195 -0.78 -15.44 6.02
CA LEU A 195 -1.75 -14.34 6.19
C LEU A 195 -2.61 -14.08 4.93
N ALA A 196 -3.26 -15.13 4.42
CA ALA A 196 -4.06 -15.12 3.20
C ALA A 196 -3.39 -14.64 1.90
N ALA A 197 -2.05 -14.55 1.81
CA ALA A 197 -1.34 -14.25 0.56
C ALA A 197 -0.08 -15.12 0.38
N TYR A 198 0.49 -15.14 -0.82
CA TYR A 198 1.80 -15.77 -1.05
C TYR A 198 2.98 -14.85 -0.66
N GLY A 199 2.71 -13.57 -0.40
CA GLY A 199 3.65 -12.66 0.24
C GLY A 199 3.02 -11.34 0.68
N HIS A 200 3.71 -10.64 1.57
CA HIS A 200 3.33 -9.34 2.13
C HIS A 200 4.40 -8.32 1.83
N LEU A 201 4.02 -7.19 1.24
CA LEU A 201 4.96 -6.15 0.86
C LEU A 201 4.71 -4.88 1.65
N VAL A 202 5.64 -4.54 2.55
CA VAL A 202 5.68 -3.25 3.23
C VAL A 202 6.60 -2.31 2.46
N ALA A 203 6.09 -1.15 2.07
CA ALA A 203 6.88 -0.13 1.39
C ALA A 203 6.89 1.18 2.19
N LEU A 204 8.08 1.69 2.50
CA LEU A 204 8.31 2.86 3.35
C LEU A 204 9.16 3.90 2.64
N ARG A 205 8.75 5.16 2.66
CA ARG A 205 9.58 6.27 2.14
C ARG A 205 10.82 6.47 3.01
N VAL A 206 11.99 6.51 2.38
CA VAL A 206 13.24 6.85 3.08
C VAL A 206 13.19 8.30 3.56
N GLY A 207 13.60 8.52 4.81
CA GLY A 207 13.63 9.83 5.46
C GLY A 207 12.60 9.93 6.57
N ASP A 208 11.31 9.78 6.24
CA ASP A 208 10.22 9.89 7.22
C ASP A 208 9.50 8.58 7.52
N LEU A 209 9.78 7.51 6.76
CA LEU A 209 9.12 6.21 6.84
C LEU A 209 7.62 6.28 6.57
N GLY A 210 7.18 7.20 5.71
CA GLY A 210 5.80 7.25 5.26
C GLY A 210 5.39 5.93 4.61
N TYR A 211 4.34 5.30 5.15
CA TYR A 211 3.85 3.99 4.72
C TYR A 211 3.07 4.11 3.41
N LEU A 212 3.30 3.19 2.47
CA LEU A 212 2.66 3.18 1.17
C LEU A 212 1.48 2.23 1.15
N HIS A 213 0.50 2.58 0.34
CA HIS A 213 -0.59 1.71 -0.02
C HIS A 213 -0.09 0.63 -0.98
N VAL A 214 -0.14 -0.62 -0.54
CA VAL A 214 0.28 -1.80 -1.32
C VAL A 214 -0.77 -2.89 -1.18
N HIS A 215 -1.13 -3.55 -2.28
CA HIS A 215 -2.02 -4.70 -2.27
C HIS A 215 -1.41 -5.86 -3.06
N PRO A 216 -1.45 -7.10 -2.54
CA PRO A 216 -1.13 -8.27 -3.34
C PRO A 216 -2.15 -8.44 -4.47
N GLU A 217 -1.69 -8.92 -5.61
CA GLU A 217 -2.57 -9.36 -6.67
C GLU A 217 -2.86 -10.86 -6.55
N GLY A 218 -4.15 -11.18 -6.43
CA GLY A 218 -4.64 -12.55 -6.31
C GLY A 218 -4.45 -13.17 -4.92
N GLU A 219 -5.13 -14.30 -4.71
CA GLU A 219 -5.21 -14.94 -3.38
C GLU A 219 -5.02 -16.46 -3.47
N PRO A 220 -4.42 -17.09 -2.46
CA PRO A 220 -4.31 -18.54 -2.41
C PRO A 220 -5.68 -19.23 -2.51
N GLY A 221 -5.83 -20.12 -3.49
CA GLY A 221 -7.04 -20.91 -3.67
C GLY A 221 -8.14 -20.24 -4.52
N ASP A 222 -7.88 -19.07 -5.11
CA ASP A 222 -8.79 -18.42 -6.08
C ASP A 222 -8.92 -19.18 -7.41
N GLY A 223 -8.08 -20.19 -7.64
CA GLY A 223 -8.06 -21.04 -8.83
C GLY A 223 -7.25 -20.47 -10.01
N VAL A 224 -6.67 -19.28 -9.88
CA VAL A 224 -5.88 -18.61 -10.93
C VAL A 224 -4.48 -18.22 -10.47
N THR A 225 -4.30 -17.89 -9.19
CA THR A 225 -3.02 -17.46 -8.61
C THR A 225 -2.16 -18.67 -8.29
N ALA A 226 -1.02 -18.76 -8.99
CA ALA A 226 -0.03 -19.79 -8.74
C ALA A 226 0.77 -19.53 -7.45
N PRO A 227 1.24 -20.57 -6.74
CA PRO A 227 2.11 -20.45 -5.57
C PRO A 227 3.56 -20.10 -5.95
N GLY A 228 3.74 -19.01 -6.70
CA GLY A 228 5.03 -18.56 -7.23
C GLY A 228 5.35 -19.07 -8.65
N PRO A 229 6.51 -18.67 -9.21
CA PRO A 229 7.59 -17.95 -8.53
C PRO A 229 7.38 -16.45 -8.41
N GLU A 230 6.41 -15.91 -9.13
CA GLU A 230 6.08 -14.50 -9.15
C GLU A 230 5.03 -14.19 -8.09
N ILE A 231 5.21 -13.05 -7.42
CA ILE A 231 4.23 -12.42 -6.52
C ILE A 231 4.07 -10.99 -7.01
N ALA A 232 2.88 -10.64 -7.47
CA ALA A 232 2.58 -9.31 -7.99
C ALA A 232 1.90 -8.45 -6.93
N PHE A 233 2.22 -7.16 -6.93
CA PHE A 233 1.63 -6.17 -6.04
C PHE A 233 1.30 -4.90 -6.82
N MET A 234 0.17 -4.28 -6.51
CA MET A 234 -0.11 -2.91 -6.91
C MET A 234 0.29 -1.96 -5.79
N ALA A 235 1.17 -1.00 -6.12
CA ALA A 235 1.66 0.00 -5.18
C ALA A 235 1.50 1.41 -5.74
N THR A 236 1.14 2.37 -4.87
CA THR A 236 1.09 3.80 -5.25
C THR A 236 2.06 4.59 -4.38
N ALA A 237 3.09 5.18 -4.99
CA ALA A 237 4.01 6.08 -4.30
C ALA A 237 3.44 7.51 -4.34
N PRO A 238 3.09 8.16 -3.21
CA PRO A 238 2.45 9.48 -3.25
C PRO A 238 3.33 10.61 -3.79
N THR A 239 4.65 10.43 -3.76
CA THR A 239 5.64 11.45 -4.13
C THR A 239 6.82 10.84 -4.86
N ALA A 240 7.62 11.65 -5.54
CA ALA A 240 8.96 11.23 -5.95
C ALA A 240 9.82 10.98 -4.70
N GLY A 241 10.71 9.97 -4.76
CA GLY A 241 11.58 9.66 -3.64
C GLY A 241 12.31 8.33 -3.76
N THR A 242 12.95 7.95 -2.65
CA THR A 242 13.53 6.62 -2.46
C THR A 242 12.70 5.89 -1.41
N TYR A 243 12.48 4.60 -1.63
CA TYR A 243 11.63 3.75 -0.82
C TYR A 243 12.38 2.48 -0.43
N ARG A 244 12.15 1.99 0.79
CA ARG A 244 12.53 0.64 1.21
C ARG A 244 11.32 -0.27 1.20
N LEU A 245 11.47 -1.37 0.49
CA LEU A 245 10.47 -2.42 0.35
C LEU A 245 10.93 -3.64 1.13
N TYR A 246 10.02 -4.27 1.85
CA TYR A 246 10.23 -5.48 2.63
C TYR A 246 9.17 -6.49 2.21
N LEU A 247 9.56 -7.52 1.46
CA LEU A 247 8.71 -8.63 1.07
C LEU A 247 8.88 -9.77 2.07
N ASP A 248 7.83 -10.10 2.79
CA ASP A 248 7.73 -11.37 3.49
C ASP A 248 7.14 -12.45 2.57
N PHE A 249 7.79 -13.62 2.52
CA PHE A 249 7.28 -14.80 1.82
C PHE A 249 7.57 -16.06 2.64
N GLN A 250 6.73 -17.08 2.50
CA GLN A 250 6.89 -18.35 3.20
C GLN A 250 7.26 -19.50 2.25
N HIS A 251 8.32 -20.22 2.60
CA HIS A 251 8.74 -21.43 1.90
C HIS A 251 9.44 -22.38 2.89
N ASP A 252 9.21 -23.69 2.78
CA ASP A 252 9.67 -24.71 3.73
C ASP A 252 9.29 -24.42 5.21
N GLY A 253 8.11 -23.86 5.44
CA GLY A 253 7.58 -23.53 6.78
C GLY A 253 8.22 -22.31 7.44
N VAL A 254 9.11 -21.60 6.75
CA VAL A 254 9.86 -20.45 7.29
C VAL A 254 9.50 -19.18 6.52
N VAL A 255 9.08 -18.14 7.25
CA VAL A 255 8.89 -16.79 6.71
C VAL A 255 10.24 -16.11 6.57
N ARG A 256 10.46 -15.42 5.46
CA ARG A 256 11.70 -14.70 5.14
C ARG A 256 11.38 -13.33 4.59
N THR A 257 12.21 -12.35 4.92
CA THR A 257 12.09 -10.98 4.44
C THR A 257 13.14 -10.67 3.38
N ALA A 258 12.72 -10.26 2.19
CA ALA A 258 13.55 -9.72 1.12
C ALA A 258 13.45 -8.20 1.09
N GLU A 259 14.59 -7.51 1.09
CA GLU A 259 14.59 -6.06 1.20
C GLU A 259 15.18 -5.35 -0.02
N PHE A 260 14.51 -4.31 -0.50
CA PHE A 260 14.89 -3.58 -1.73
C PHE A 260 14.92 -2.07 -1.51
N THR A 261 15.86 -1.40 -2.17
CA THR A 261 15.85 0.06 -2.33
C THR A 261 15.30 0.35 -3.70
N VAL A 262 14.23 1.13 -3.78
CA VAL A 262 13.61 1.53 -5.03
C VAL A 262 13.63 3.04 -5.12
N ARG A 263 13.99 3.56 -6.29
CA ARG A 263 13.87 4.98 -6.61
C ARG A 263 12.70 5.15 -7.57
N THR A 264 11.86 6.14 -7.33
CA THR A 264 10.80 6.45 -8.27
C THR A 264 11.37 6.91 -9.61
N THR A 265 10.76 6.48 -10.70
CA THR A 265 11.06 6.99 -12.03
C THR A 265 10.23 8.25 -12.30
N ALA A 266 10.74 9.13 -13.16
CA ALA A 266 9.91 10.23 -13.64
C ALA A 266 8.76 9.66 -14.47
N ALA A 267 7.54 10.18 -14.28
CA ALA A 267 6.46 9.95 -15.23
C ALA A 267 6.95 10.40 -16.62
N ALA A 268 6.68 9.61 -17.65
CA ALA A 268 7.01 10.02 -19.01
C ALA A 268 6.32 11.36 -19.28
N ALA A 269 7.08 12.39 -19.66
CA ALA A 269 6.49 13.65 -20.06
C ALA A 269 5.56 13.37 -21.25
N HIS A 270 4.25 13.58 -21.08
CA HIS A 270 3.36 13.63 -22.23
C HIS A 270 3.91 14.70 -23.18
N PRO A 271 4.13 14.40 -24.46
CA PRO A 271 4.47 15.44 -25.42
C PRO A 271 3.31 16.44 -25.40
N ASP A 272 3.61 17.68 -24.99
CA ASP A 272 2.67 18.80 -25.07
C ASP A 272 2.01 18.76 -26.45
N ALA A 273 0.68 18.71 -26.45
CA ALA A 273 -0.10 18.92 -27.66
C ALA A 273 0.36 20.22 -28.30
N ALA A 274 0.87 20.13 -29.52
CA ALA A 274 1.27 21.28 -30.31
C ALA A 274 0.11 22.29 -30.39
N PRO A 275 0.36 23.61 -30.33
CA PRO A 275 -0.70 24.58 -30.48
C PRO A 275 -1.31 24.44 -31.88
N GLU A 276 -2.61 24.14 -31.93
CA GLU A 276 -3.37 24.10 -33.16
C GLU A 276 -3.38 25.50 -33.80
N HIS A 277 -2.77 25.59 -34.99
CA HIS A 277 -2.86 26.75 -35.85
C HIS A 277 -4.27 26.76 -36.47
N GLU A 278 -5.13 27.69 -36.03
CA GLU A 278 -6.39 27.98 -36.70
C GLU A 278 -6.13 28.57 -38.10
N GLY A 279 -6.21 27.72 -39.12
CA GLY A 279 -6.36 28.12 -40.52
C GLY A 279 -7.85 28.29 -40.83
N HIS A 280 -8.35 29.53 -40.74
CA HIS A 280 -9.71 29.85 -41.18
C HIS A 280 -9.73 29.97 -42.72
N GLU A 281 -10.21 28.93 -43.39
CA GLU A 281 -10.60 28.98 -44.80
C GLU A 281 -11.85 29.86 -44.98
N GLY A 282 -11.82 30.67 -46.04
CA GLY A 282 -12.86 31.63 -46.37
C GLY A 282 -13.93 31.11 -47.33
N HIS A 283 -15.09 31.76 -47.28
CA HIS A 283 -16.18 31.83 -48.28
C HIS A 283 -17.26 32.72 -47.59
N GLU A 284 -17.89 33.76 -48.14
CA GLU A 284 -18.33 34.14 -49.49
C GLU A 284 -18.56 35.67 -49.59
N GLY A 285 -18.65 36.18 -50.83
CA GLY A 285 -19.81 37.03 -51.18
C GLY A 285 -19.67 38.56 -51.24
N HIS A 286 -19.13 39.05 -52.35
CA HIS A 286 -19.65 40.11 -53.24
C HIS A 286 -20.24 41.47 -52.74
N HIS A 287 -19.96 42.48 -53.58
CA HIS A 287 -20.47 43.87 -53.62
C HIS A 287 -19.71 44.85 -52.69
N GLY A 288 -19.26 46.04 -53.10
CA GLY A 288 -19.44 46.84 -54.30
C GLY A 288 -19.29 48.31 -53.88
N HIS A 289 -18.31 48.99 -54.47
CA HIS A 289 -18.18 50.45 -54.60
C HIS A 289 -17.86 51.38 -53.41
N HIS A 290 -17.02 52.36 -53.79
CA HIS A 290 -16.94 53.77 -53.38
C HIS A 290 -15.95 54.21 -52.27
N HIS A 291 -14.84 54.81 -52.77
CA HIS A 291 -14.27 56.12 -52.42
C HIS A 291 -14.26 56.60 -50.97
N GLY A 292 -13.08 57.02 -50.49
CA GLY A 292 -13.02 58.07 -49.47
C GLY A 292 -11.72 58.14 -48.67
N SER A 293 -10.79 58.95 -49.16
CA SER A 293 -9.73 59.62 -48.39
C SER A 293 -10.17 60.09 -47.00
N HIS A 294 -9.35 59.91 -45.96
CA HIS A 294 -8.73 61.02 -45.21
C HIS A 294 -7.81 60.52 -44.08
N ALA A 295 -6.57 61.01 -44.11
CA ALA A 295 -5.65 61.04 -42.97
C ALA A 295 -6.02 62.19 -42.01
N HIS A 296 -5.69 62.07 -40.73
CA HIS A 296 -5.12 63.07 -39.80
C HIS A 296 -4.77 62.28 -38.51
N HIS A 297 -3.51 62.17 -38.11
CA HIS A 297 -2.77 63.07 -37.19
C HIS A 297 -3.49 63.32 -35.86
#